data_AF-A0A0G0DT36-F1
#
_entry.id   AF-A0A0G0DT36-F1
#
_cell.length_a   1.000
_cell.length_b   1.000
_cell.length_c   1.000
_cell.angle_alpha   90.00
_cell.angle_beta   90.00
_cell.angle_gamma   90.00
#
_symmetry.space_group_name_H-M   'P 1'
#
loop_
_entity.id
_entity.type
_entity.pdbx_description
1 polymer ?
#
loop_
_entity_poly.entity_id
_entity_poly.type
_entity_poly.pdbx_seq_one_letter_code
_entity_poly.pdbx_strand_id
1 'polypeptide(L)'
;MEIKSTLINHSGQELKVVYWEGDPLADLEGKILQGVHAFCFYDGKLVLVKHPKSGWMPPGGGIEQGETYEQAIIREVKEEINMKVVSQALIGFQDIYEPGRIVRQTRSFCIVEP
;
A
#
# COMPACT_ATOMS: atom_id res chain seq x y z
N MET A 1 1.72 16.42 -5.08
CA MET A 1 0.24 16.52 -5.04
C MET A 1 -0.27 16.02 -3.69
N GLU A 2 -1.38 16.56 -3.17
CA GLU A 2 -2.03 16.13 -1.92
C GLU A 2 -3.51 15.80 -2.20
N ILE A 3 -4.02 14.68 -1.69
CA ILE A 3 -5.45 14.31 -1.79
C ILE A 3 -5.96 13.92 -0.40
N LYS A 4 -7.02 14.58 0.06
CA LYS A 4 -7.67 14.31 1.35
C LYS A 4 -8.91 13.45 1.15
N SER A 5 -9.06 12.42 1.97
CA SER A 5 -10.22 11.53 1.95
C SER A 5 -10.51 10.99 3.36
N THR A 6 -11.52 10.15 3.46
CA THR A 6 -11.83 9.35 4.65
C THR A 6 -11.97 7.87 4.27
N LEU A 7 -11.75 6.98 5.23
CA LEU A 7 -12.07 5.56 5.12
C LEU A 7 -12.81 5.10 6.36
N ILE A 8 -13.66 4.08 6.23
CA ILE A 8 -14.28 3.40 7.37
C ILE A 8 -13.44 2.15 7.65
N ASN A 9 -12.87 2.05 8.84
CA ASN A 9 -12.08 0.90 9.23
C ASN A 9 -12.98 -0.29 9.65
N HIS A 10 -12.38 -1.42 9.99
CA HIS A 10 -13.12 -2.63 10.40
C HIS A 10 -13.95 -2.48 11.67
N SER A 11 -13.66 -1.50 12.53
CA SER A 11 -14.47 -1.19 13.71
C SER A 11 -15.61 -0.20 13.41
N GLY A 12 -15.82 0.18 12.15
CA GLY A 12 -16.85 1.15 11.75
C GLY A 12 -16.47 2.60 12.04
N GLN A 13 -15.22 2.87 12.42
CA GLN A 13 -14.73 4.22 12.69
C GLN A 13 -14.30 4.88 11.38
N GLU A 14 -14.74 6.12 11.18
CA GLU A 14 -14.22 6.97 10.11
C GLU A 14 -12.83 7.50 10.47
N LEU A 15 -11.87 7.27 9.58
CA LEU A 15 -10.48 7.71 9.70
C LEU A 15 -10.17 8.70 8.60
N LYS A 16 -9.43 9.77 8.94
CA LYS A 16 -8.87 10.69 7.95
C LYS A 16 -7.71 9.99 7.24
N VAL A 17 -7.66 10.15 5.91
CA VAL A 17 -6.57 9.66 5.07
C VAL A 17 -6.08 10.81 4.21
N VAL A 18 -4.76 10.95 4.11
CA VAL A 18 -4.16 11.93 3.20
C VAL A 18 -3.14 11.22 2.33
N TYR A 19 -3.36 11.26 1.02
CA TYR A 19 -2.39 10.82 0.03
C TYR A 19 -1.42 11.94 -0.30
N TRP A 20 -0.17 11.57 -0.49
CA TRP A 20 0.94 12.43 -0.84
C TRP A 20 1.71 11.82 -2.01
N GLU A 21 2.09 12.67 -2.94
CA GLU A 21 3.12 12.35 -3.93
C GLU A 21 4.47 12.87 -3.43
N GLY A 22 5.44 11.97 -3.26
CA GLY A 22 6.75 12.28 -2.71
C GLY A 22 7.44 11.07 -2.09
N ASP A 23 8.54 11.33 -1.38
CA ASP A 23 9.34 10.30 -0.70
C ASP A 23 8.62 9.79 0.58
N PRO A 24 8.28 8.48 0.68
CA PRO A 24 7.61 7.92 1.85
C PRO A 24 8.49 7.90 3.10
N LEU A 25 9.81 8.06 2.96
CA LEU A 25 10.77 8.10 4.06
C LEU A 25 10.98 9.50 4.62
N ALA A 26 10.47 10.55 3.95
CA ALA A 26 10.52 11.91 4.46
C ALA A 26 9.49 12.15 5.58
N ASP A 27 9.83 12.98 6.56
CA ASP A 27 8.91 13.43 7.63
C ASP A 27 8.23 12.28 8.39
N LEU A 28 8.99 11.25 8.74
CA LEU A 28 8.51 10.09 9.51
C LEU A 28 8.34 10.37 11.00
N GLU A 29 8.68 11.55 11.50
CA GLU A 29 8.53 11.89 12.92
C GLU A 29 7.06 11.74 13.37
N GLY A 30 6.83 10.85 14.35
CA GLY A 30 5.48 10.51 14.82
C GLY A 30 4.64 9.66 13.88
N LYS A 31 5.21 9.16 12.78
CA LYS A 31 4.54 8.29 11.78
C LYS A 31 5.22 6.93 11.71
N ILE A 32 4.44 5.90 11.41
CA ILE A 32 4.92 4.54 11.27
C ILE A 32 4.73 4.11 9.82
N LEU A 33 5.82 3.97 9.06
CA LEU A 33 5.77 3.31 7.76
C LEU A 33 5.54 1.81 7.98
N GLN A 34 4.29 1.38 7.83
CA GLN A 34 3.86 0.06 8.27
C GLN A 34 3.62 -0.89 7.10
N GLY A 35 3.19 -0.39 5.95
CA GLY A 35 2.72 -1.27 4.88
C GLY A 35 2.86 -0.72 3.49
N VAL A 36 2.62 -1.60 2.52
CA VAL A 36 2.72 -1.34 1.09
C VAL A 36 1.47 -1.83 0.39
N HIS A 37 1.08 -1.18 -0.70
CA HIS A 37 0.07 -1.72 -1.62
C HIS A 37 0.54 -1.51 -3.06
N ALA A 38 0.41 -2.55 -3.87
CA ALA A 38 0.85 -2.58 -5.26
C ALA A 38 -0.36 -2.60 -6.21
N PHE A 39 -0.45 -1.60 -7.07
CA PHE A 39 -1.37 -1.60 -8.20
C PHE A 39 -0.72 -2.34 -9.36
N CYS A 40 -0.93 -3.66 -9.41
CA CYS A 40 -0.31 -4.56 -10.37
C CYS A 40 -1.08 -4.64 -11.69
N PHE A 41 -0.38 -4.44 -12.81
CA PHE A 41 -0.94 -4.57 -14.15
C PHE A 41 -0.33 -5.76 -14.88
N TYR A 42 -1.21 -6.61 -15.42
CA TYR A 42 -0.89 -7.69 -16.36
C TYR A 42 -1.79 -7.56 -17.58
N ASP A 43 -1.21 -7.52 -18.78
CA ASP A 43 -1.98 -7.40 -20.03
C ASP A 43 -3.00 -6.23 -20.01
N GLY A 44 -2.55 -5.08 -19.49
CA GLY A 44 -3.38 -3.87 -19.35
C GLY A 44 -4.52 -3.96 -18.31
N LYS A 45 -4.62 -5.05 -17.55
CA LYS A 45 -5.65 -5.28 -16.53
C LYS A 45 -5.07 -5.15 -15.14
N LEU A 46 -5.83 -4.50 -14.25
CA LEU A 46 -5.49 -4.40 -12.83
C LEU A 46 -5.79 -5.73 -12.12
N VAL A 47 -4.79 -6.29 -11.45
CA VAL A 47 -4.92 -7.49 -10.63
C VAL A 47 -5.32 -7.10 -9.21
N LEU A 48 -6.35 -7.74 -8.67
CA LEU A 48 -6.88 -7.49 -7.33
C LEU A 48 -6.99 -8.79 -6.55
N VAL A 49 -6.84 -8.69 -5.24
CA VAL A 49 -7.12 -9.76 -4.28
C VAL A 49 -8.49 -9.54 -3.66
N LYS A 50 -9.23 -10.62 -3.38
CA LYS A 50 -10.53 -10.54 -2.69
C LYS A 50 -10.35 -10.91 -1.23
N HIS A 51 -10.19 -9.92 -0.37
CA HIS A 51 -10.07 -10.14 1.06
C HIS A 51 -11.48 -10.43 1.67
N PRO A 52 -11.63 -11.46 2.52
CA PRO A 52 -12.95 -11.87 3.05
C PRO A 52 -13.72 -10.75 3.77
N LYS A 53 -13.00 -9.82 4.42
CA LYS A 53 -13.60 -8.72 5.21
C LYS A 53 -13.59 -7.37 4.52
N SER A 54 -12.73 -7.19 3.52
CA SER A 54 -12.43 -5.85 2.95
C SER A 54 -12.84 -5.73 1.49
N GLY A 55 -13.32 -6.82 0.88
CA GLY A 55 -13.67 -6.84 -0.54
C GLY A 55 -12.44 -6.87 -1.43
N TRP A 56 -12.55 -6.23 -2.60
CA TRP A 56 -11.48 -6.18 -3.58
C TRP A 56 -10.45 -5.12 -3.22
N MET A 57 -9.18 -5.51 -3.15
CA MET A 57 -8.07 -4.64 -2.80
C MET A 57 -6.87 -4.91 -3.73
N PRO A 58 -5.97 -3.93 -3.91
CA PRO A 58 -4.65 -4.19 -4.47
C PRO A 58 -3.88 -5.14 -3.54
N PRO A 59 -3.00 -6.02 -4.08
CA PRO A 59 -2.13 -6.83 -3.24
C PRO A 59 -1.22 -5.96 -2.36
N GLY A 60 -0.92 -6.44 -1.16
CA GLY A 60 -0.06 -5.72 -0.23
C GLY A 60 -0.25 -6.16 1.21
N GLY A 61 0.65 -5.66 2.06
CA GLY A 61 0.67 -6.04 3.46
C GLY A 61 1.70 -5.25 4.26
N GLY A 62 2.15 -5.84 5.35
CA GLY A 62 3.10 -5.21 6.27
C GLY A 62 4.52 -5.23 5.72
N ILE A 63 5.33 -4.24 6.09
CA ILE A 63 6.78 -4.27 5.86
C ILE A 63 7.43 -5.05 7.01
N GLU A 64 8.20 -6.08 6.68
CA GLU A 64 8.88 -6.90 7.69
C GLU A 64 10.19 -6.28 8.19
N GLN A 65 10.71 -6.79 9.32
CA GLN A 65 11.94 -6.28 9.89
C GLN A 65 13.13 -6.50 8.94
N GLY A 66 13.83 -5.41 8.61
CA GLY A 66 14.98 -5.44 7.69
C GLY A 66 14.59 -5.37 6.22
N GLU A 67 13.30 -5.26 5.93
CA GLU A 67 12.76 -5.16 4.58
C GLU A 67 12.61 -3.67 4.15
N THR A 68 12.98 -3.37 2.91
CA THR A 68 12.60 -2.11 2.25
C THR A 68 11.16 -2.19 1.76
N TYR A 69 10.48 -1.07 1.53
CA TYR A 69 9.12 -1.12 1.01
C TYR A 69 9.06 -1.75 -0.39
N GLU A 70 10.12 -1.62 -1.20
CA GLU A 70 10.23 -2.28 -2.50
C GLU A 70 10.33 -3.81 -2.39
N GLN A 71 11.06 -4.31 -1.39
CA GLN A 71 11.14 -5.75 -1.12
C GLN A 71 9.80 -6.29 -0.61
N ALA A 72 9.13 -5.56 0.27
CA ALA A 72 7.79 -5.90 0.77
C ALA A 72 6.80 -6.04 -0.39
N ILE A 73 6.83 -5.13 -1.36
CA ILE A 73 5.99 -5.23 -2.56
C ILE A 73 6.26 -6.53 -3.32
N ILE A 74 7.51 -6.87 -3.56
CA ILE A 74 7.88 -8.09 -4.31
C ILE A 74 7.39 -9.34 -3.57
N ARG A 75 7.55 -9.40 -2.25
CA ARG A 75 7.10 -10.51 -1.41
C ARG A 75 5.57 -10.62 -1.42
N GLU A 76 4.85 -9.56 -1.08
CA GLU A 76 3.39 -9.54 -1.01
C GLU A 76 2.73 -9.89 -2.36
N VAL A 77 3.25 -9.34 -3.47
CA VAL A 77 2.79 -9.70 -4.82
C VAL A 77 3.00 -11.19 -5.10
N LYS A 78 4.12 -11.77 -4.67
CA LYS A 78 4.37 -13.20 -4.84
C LYS A 78 3.46 -14.05 -3.96
N GLU A 79 3.21 -13.64 -2.73
CA GLU A 79 2.39 -14.38 -1.77
C GLU A 79 0.90 -14.37 -2.12
N GLU A 80 0.35 -13.20 -2.46
CA GLU A 80 -1.09 -13.05 -2.60
C GLU A 80 -1.63 -13.35 -4.00
N ILE A 81 -0.83 -13.13 -5.06
CA ILE A 81 -1.25 -13.32 -6.46
C ILE A 81 -0.33 -14.24 -7.26
N ASN A 82 0.72 -14.79 -6.65
CA ASN A 82 1.68 -15.72 -7.26
C ASN A 82 2.38 -15.20 -8.53
N MET A 83 2.48 -13.88 -8.71
CA MET A 83 3.13 -13.27 -9.87
C MET A 83 4.52 -12.74 -9.53
N LYS A 84 5.33 -12.52 -10.57
CA LYS A 84 6.63 -11.85 -10.49
C LYS A 84 6.49 -10.36 -10.84
N VAL A 85 7.08 -9.49 -10.03
CA VAL A 85 7.21 -8.06 -10.35
C VAL A 85 8.32 -7.87 -11.39
N VAL A 86 7.97 -7.30 -12.54
CA VAL A 86 8.89 -6.99 -13.65
C VAL A 86 9.40 -5.55 -13.55
N SER A 87 8.53 -4.65 -13.15
CA SER A 87 8.83 -3.25 -12.91
C SER A 87 7.99 -2.75 -11.75
N GLN A 88 8.57 -1.90 -10.92
CA GLN A 88 7.85 -1.18 -9.87
C GLN A 88 8.25 0.30 -9.89
N ALA A 89 7.28 1.16 -9.65
CA ALA A 89 7.49 2.59 -9.47
C ALA A 89 6.61 3.09 -8.32
N LEU A 90 7.22 3.80 -7.38
CA LEU A 90 6.48 4.51 -6.35
C LEU A 90 5.60 5.58 -7.03
N ILE A 91 4.32 5.59 -6.70
CA ILE A 91 3.39 6.65 -7.14
C ILE A 91 3.09 7.63 -6.01
N GLY A 92 3.19 7.18 -4.76
CA GLY A 92 3.05 8.02 -3.58
C GLY A 92 2.85 7.19 -2.32
N PHE A 93 2.31 7.82 -1.28
CA PHE A 93 1.99 7.16 -0.02
C PHE A 93 0.76 7.81 0.61
N GLN A 94 0.14 7.12 1.56
CA GLN A 94 -0.96 7.66 2.35
C GLN A 94 -0.62 7.65 3.84
N ASP A 95 -0.97 8.74 4.52
CA ASP A 95 -1.00 8.84 5.98
C ASP A 95 -2.44 8.61 6.45
N ILE A 96 -2.65 7.58 7.25
CA ILE A 96 -3.92 7.21 7.88
C ILE A 96 -3.85 7.65 9.34
N TYR A 97 -4.77 8.51 9.74
CA TYR A 97 -4.81 9.09 11.08
C TYR A 97 -5.68 8.20 11.98
N GLU A 98 -5.03 7.26 12.67
CA GLU A 98 -5.66 6.40 13.65
C GLU A 98 -5.63 7.03 15.07
N PRO A 99 -6.48 6.59 16.00
CA PRO A 99 -6.37 7.01 17.40
C PRO A 99 -4.99 6.71 17.98
N GLY A 100 -4.23 7.76 18.31
CA GLY A 100 -2.93 7.66 18.97
C GLY A 100 -1.73 7.37 18.07
N ARG A 101 -1.91 7.21 16.75
CA ARG A 101 -0.80 7.00 15.80
C ARG A 101 -1.16 7.39 14.37
N ILE A 102 -0.14 7.70 13.58
CA ILE A 102 -0.30 7.89 12.13
C ILE A 102 0.37 6.72 11.42
N VAL A 103 -0.41 5.95 10.69
CA VAL A 103 0.08 4.81 9.90
C VAL A 103 0.31 5.29 8.48
N ARG A 104 1.54 5.13 7.99
CA ARG A 104 1.91 5.41 6.62
C ARG A 104 1.95 4.12 5.80
N GLN A 105 1.40 4.18 4.61
CA GLN A 105 1.47 3.09 3.64
C GLN A 105 1.88 3.57 2.26
N THR A 106 2.83 2.90 1.60
CA THR A 106 3.23 3.25 0.23
C THR A 106 2.20 2.77 -0.78
N ARG A 107 2.22 3.40 -1.95
CA ARG A 107 1.46 3.02 -3.15
C ARG A 107 2.46 2.93 -4.29
N SER A 108 2.51 1.75 -4.93
CA SER A 108 3.38 1.53 -6.07
C SER A 108 2.59 1.00 -7.26
N PHE A 109 2.94 1.50 -8.43
CA PHE A 109 2.55 0.90 -9.70
C PHE A 109 3.48 -0.27 -10.00
N CYS A 110 2.94 -1.42 -10.42
CA CYS A 110 3.74 -2.58 -10.78
C CYS A 110 3.30 -3.14 -12.14
N ILE A 111 4.27 -3.57 -12.95
CA ILE A 111 4.05 -4.50 -14.06
C ILE A 111 4.40 -5.90 -13.55
N VAL A 112 3.49 -6.85 -13.77
CA VAL A 112 3.66 -8.22 -13.27
C VAL A 112 3.45 -9.25 -14.37
N GLU A 113 4.08 -10.41 -14.20
CA GLU A 113 3.96 -11.57 -15.08
C GLU A 113 3.77 -12.85 -14.24
N PRO A 114 3.08 -13.89 -14.76
CA PRO A 114 2.97 -15.19 -14.10
C PRO A 114 4.32 -15.86 -13.79
#